data_AF-A0A6J6IT35-F1
#
_entry.id   AF-A0A6J6IT35-F1
#
_cell.length_a   1.000
_cell.length_b   1.000
_cell.length_c   1.000
_cell.angle_alpha   90.00
_cell.angle_beta   90.00
_cell.angle_gamma   90.00
#
_symmetry.space_group_name_H-M   'P 1'
#
loop_
_entity.id
_entity.type
_entity.pdbx_description
1 polymer ?
#
loop_
_entity_poly.entity_id
_entity_poly.type
_entity_poly.pdbx_seq_one_letter_code
_entity_poly.pdbx_strand_id
1 'polypeptide(L)'
;MRKLVVSASIVLFLASGLMASPAQAANNKIVNGVSCSKLNATTKGKGNESYKCAKNPYYKKTKKTWTWIECLNAHQSLLGFKSDLKDFIASGAGSADDIASDQGFIDDFQDATKEACKRGA
;
A
#
# COMPACT_ATOMS: atom_id res chain seq x y z
N MET A 1 -35.74 -18.24 -50.26
CA MET A 1 -34.30 -18.25 -49.92
C MET A 1 -34.17 -18.23 -48.40
N ARG A 2 -33.56 -19.26 -47.83
CA ARG A 2 -33.44 -19.50 -46.38
C ARG A 2 -32.29 -18.68 -45.80
N LYS A 3 -32.50 -18.02 -44.65
CA LYS A 3 -31.57 -18.10 -43.50
C LYS A 3 -32.38 -18.13 -42.20
N LEU A 4 -32.21 -19.26 -41.52
CA LEU A 4 -32.93 -19.74 -40.35
C LEU A 4 -32.43 -19.03 -39.08
N VAL A 5 -33.36 -18.73 -38.18
CA VAL A 5 -33.11 -18.54 -36.75
C VAL A 5 -32.88 -19.93 -36.15
N VAL A 6 -31.73 -20.18 -35.50
CA VAL A 6 -31.60 -21.18 -34.42
C VAL A 6 -30.48 -20.74 -33.46
N SER A 7 -30.86 -20.64 -32.20
CA SER A 7 -30.05 -20.41 -31.00
C SER A 7 -29.23 -21.62 -30.56
N ALA A 8 -28.14 -21.32 -29.85
CA ALA A 8 -27.47 -22.11 -28.80
C ALA A 8 -26.64 -23.36 -29.20
N SER A 9 -25.34 -23.34 -28.85
CA SER A 9 -24.62 -24.44 -28.18
C SER A 9 -23.22 -24.02 -27.70
N ILE A 10 -23.11 -23.92 -26.38
CA ILE A 10 -21.97 -24.13 -25.46
C ILE A 10 -20.60 -24.55 -26.05
N VAL A 11 -19.54 -23.84 -25.64
CA VAL A 11 -18.26 -24.47 -25.28
C VAL A 11 -17.99 -24.19 -23.80
N LEU A 12 -18.05 -25.27 -23.02
CA LEU A 12 -17.58 -25.34 -21.64
C LEU A 12 -16.06 -25.21 -21.65
N PHE A 13 -15.52 -24.13 -21.08
CA PHE A 13 -14.13 -24.14 -20.63
C PHE A 13 -14.09 -24.80 -19.25
N LEU A 14 -13.83 -26.10 -19.24
CA LEU A 14 -13.52 -26.85 -18.04
C LEU A 14 -12.15 -26.41 -17.51
N ALA A 15 -12.17 -25.95 -16.26
CA ALA A 15 -11.00 -25.62 -15.47
C ALA A 15 -10.03 -26.83 -15.38
N SER A 16 -8.76 -26.59 -15.69
CA SER A 16 -7.65 -27.41 -15.17
C SER A 16 -6.40 -26.56 -15.08
N GLY A 17 -6.33 -25.89 -13.94
CA GLY A 17 -5.19 -25.10 -13.51
C GLY A 17 -5.35 -24.84 -12.03
N LEU A 18 -5.44 -25.93 -11.24
CA LEU A 18 -5.12 -25.89 -9.82
C LEU A 18 -3.63 -25.53 -9.71
N MET A 19 -3.31 -24.26 -9.96
CA MET A 19 -2.23 -23.65 -9.20
C MET A 19 -2.80 -23.66 -7.79
N ALA A 20 -2.35 -24.64 -7.00
CA ALA A 20 -2.50 -24.64 -5.57
C ALA A 20 -1.98 -23.30 -5.07
N SER A 21 -2.85 -22.28 -5.04
CA SER A 21 -2.66 -21.14 -4.19
C SER A 21 -2.68 -21.74 -2.79
N PRO A 22 -1.58 -21.63 -2.02
CA PRO A 22 -1.63 -22.11 -0.67
C PRO A 22 -2.75 -21.36 0.01
N ALA A 23 -3.79 -22.12 0.36
CA ALA A 23 -4.86 -21.86 1.28
C ALA A 23 -5.40 -20.42 1.33
N GLN A 24 -6.71 -20.30 1.17
CA GLN A 24 -7.50 -19.19 1.67
C GLN A 24 -7.47 -19.07 3.23
N ALA A 25 -6.32 -19.33 3.87
CA ALA A 25 -6.07 -19.28 5.31
C ALA A 25 -5.43 -17.96 5.77
N ALA A 26 -5.21 -16.98 4.88
CA ALA A 26 -4.56 -15.72 5.22
C ALA A 26 -5.49 -14.51 5.31
N ASN A 27 -6.77 -14.60 4.95
CA ASN A 27 -7.67 -13.42 4.94
C ASN A 27 -7.85 -12.77 6.33
N ASN A 28 -7.61 -13.51 7.42
CA ASN A 28 -7.63 -12.97 8.78
C ASN A 28 -6.24 -12.56 9.31
N LYS A 29 -5.17 -12.67 8.51
CA LYS A 29 -3.78 -12.48 8.96
C LYS A 29 -2.94 -11.57 8.06
N ILE A 30 -3.51 -10.97 7.02
CA ILE A 30 -2.83 -9.88 6.31
C ILE A 30 -3.09 -8.59 7.10
N VAL A 31 -2.07 -8.23 7.88
CA VAL A 31 -1.94 -6.96 8.60
C VAL A 31 -0.54 -6.43 8.42
N ASN A 32 -0.30 -5.17 8.79
CA ASN A 32 1.01 -4.56 8.68
C ASN A 32 2.08 -5.41 9.38
N GLY A 33 3.24 -5.55 8.75
CA GLY A 33 4.43 -6.17 9.36
C GLY A 33 4.44 -7.70 9.39
N VAL A 34 3.46 -8.39 8.77
CA VAL A 34 3.50 -9.84 8.55
C VAL A 34 4.45 -10.16 7.40
N SER A 35 5.38 -11.10 7.59
CA SER A 35 6.36 -11.47 6.56
C SER A 35 5.69 -11.92 5.26
N CYS A 36 6.32 -11.58 4.14
CA CYS A 36 5.88 -11.99 2.81
C CYS A 36 7.09 -12.35 1.94
N SER A 37 6.89 -13.26 0.98
CA SER A 37 8.00 -13.83 0.21
C SER A 37 8.22 -13.14 -1.14
N LYS A 38 7.13 -12.74 -1.81
CA LYS A 38 7.18 -12.21 -3.18
C LYS A 38 7.08 -10.67 -3.17
N LEU A 39 8.21 -10.00 -3.42
CA LEU A 39 8.27 -8.54 -3.53
C LEU A 39 7.24 -8.05 -4.56
N ASN A 40 6.56 -6.95 -4.24
CA ASN A 40 5.52 -6.31 -5.05
C ASN A 40 4.24 -7.13 -5.24
N ALA A 41 4.10 -8.32 -4.62
CA ALA A 41 2.80 -8.97 -4.56
C ALA A 41 1.80 -8.06 -3.84
N THR A 42 0.56 -8.06 -4.31
CA THR A 42 -0.55 -7.33 -3.69
C THR A 42 -1.60 -8.30 -3.18
N THR A 43 -2.30 -7.91 -2.13
CA THR A 43 -3.42 -8.68 -1.58
C THR A 43 -4.36 -7.77 -0.80
N LYS A 44 -5.52 -8.30 -0.41
CA LYS A 44 -6.47 -7.63 0.47
C LYS A 44 -6.32 -8.16 1.89
N GLY A 45 -6.33 -7.27 2.87
CA GLY A 45 -6.36 -7.66 4.28
C GLY A 45 -7.74 -7.49 4.91
N LYS A 46 -7.77 -7.42 6.23
CA LYS A 46 -9.00 -7.18 6.99
C LYS A 46 -9.64 -5.86 6.52
N GLY A 47 -10.96 -5.83 6.38
CA GLY A 47 -11.67 -4.60 5.96
C GLY A 47 -11.44 -4.17 4.50
N ASN A 48 -10.96 -5.05 3.62
CA ASN A 48 -10.70 -4.79 2.19
C ASN A 48 -9.58 -3.79 1.88
N GLU A 49 -8.74 -3.50 2.86
CA GLU A 49 -7.56 -2.65 2.69
C GLU A 49 -6.54 -3.32 1.77
N SER A 50 -5.84 -2.51 0.97
CA SER A 50 -4.85 -3.01 0.02
C SER A 50 -3.47 -3.08 0.67
N TYR A 51 -2.82 -4.23 0.54
CA TYR A 51 -1.47 -4.46 1.02
C TYR A 51 -0.52 -4.78 -0.14
N LYS A 52 0.73 -4.36 0.00
CA LYS A 52 1.85 -4.71 -0.88
C LYS A 52 2.95 -5.36 -0.07
N CYS A 53 3.53 -6.43 -0.60
CA CYS A 53 4.72 -7.03 -0.04
C CYS A 53 5.93 -6.16 -0.38
N ALA A 54 6.42 -5.40 0.61
CA ALA A 54 7.52 -4.45 0.45
C ALA A 54 8.31 -4.34 1.75
N LYS A 55 9.40 -3.56 1.74
CA LYS A 55 10.03 -3.11 2.99
C LYS A 55 9.12 -2.05 3.61
N ASN A 56 8.70 -2.24 4.86
CA ASN A 56 7.88 -1.25 5.54
C ASN A 56 8.81 -0.14 6.11
N PRO A 57 8.65 1.13 5.68
CA PRO A 57 9.48 2.24 6.16
C PRO A 57 9.28 2.57 7.65
N TYR A 58 8.18 2.10 8.26
CA TYR A 58 7.82 2.34 9.66
C TYR A 58 8.06 1.13 10.57
N TYR A 59 8.25 -0.09 10.04
CA TYR A 59 8.45 -1.30 10.83
C TYR A 59 9.39 -2.30 10.12
N LYS A 60 10.46 -2.75 10.81
CA LYS A 60 11.44 -3.71 10.26
C LYS A 60 11.90 -3.36 8.83
N LYS A 61 12.46 -2.15 8.67
CA LYS A 61 12.85 -1.51 7.39
C LYS A 61 13.72 -2.35 6.44
N THR A 62 14.35 -3.42 6.92
CA THR A 62 15.19 -4.32 6.11
C THR A 62 14.48 -5.58 5.63
N LYS A 63 13.33 -5.94 6.19
CA LYS A 63 12.59 -7.17 5.88
C LYS A 63 11.37 -6.90 5.01
N LYS A 64 11.03 -7.84 4.15
CA LYS A 64 9.79 -7.79 3.34
C LYS A 64 8.60 -8.20 4.20
N THR A 65 7.62 -7.33 4.27
CA THR A 65 6.36 -7.57 4.99
C THR A 65 5.18 -7.11 4.15
N TRP A 66 3.99 -7.65 4.40
CA TRP A 66 2.75 -7.03 4.01
C TRP A 66 2.67 -5.64 4.66
N THR A 67 2.50 -4.63 3.83
CA THR A 67 2.45 -3.23 4.22
C THR A 67 1.26 -2.60 3.53
N TRP A 68 0.43 -1.87 4.25
CA TRP A 68 -0.62 -1.06 3.65
C TRP A 68 -0.05 -0.19 2.56
N ILE A 69 -0.72 -0.15 1.42
CA ILE A 69 -0.30 0.70 0.31
C ILE A 69 -0.29 2.16 0.74
N GLU A 70 -1.27 2.58 1.54
CA GLU A 70 -1.35 3.95 2.07
C GLU A 70 -0.15 4.31 2.95
N CYS A 71 0.44 3.36 3.68
CA CYS A 71 1.69 3.61 4.41
C CYS A 71 2.86 3.90 3.46
N LEU A 72 2.95 3.18 2.35
CA LEU A 72 3.99 3.42 1.35
C LEU A 72 3.80 4.79 0.68
N ASN A 73 2.55 5.14 0.35
CA ASN A 73 2.20 6.44 -0.22
C ASN A 73 2.49 7.57 0.76
N ALA A 74 2.05 7.45 2.01
CA ALA A 74 2.29 8.44 3.06
C ALA A 74 3.78 8.66 3.31
N HIS A 75 4.60 7.60 3.23
CA HIS A 75 6.05 7.75 3.32
C HIS A 75 6.61 8.57 2.16
N GLN A 76 6.12 8.33 0.94
CA GLN A 76 6.53 9.11 -0.23
C GLN A 76 6.10 10.57 -0.11
N SER A 77 4.88 10.85 0.34
CA SER A 77 4.39 12.21 0.60
C SER A 77 5.22 12.92 1.67
N LEU A 78 5.56 12.24 2.77
CA LEU A 78 6.41 12.78 3.82
C LEU A 78 7.80 13.17 3.30
N LEU A 79 8.38 12.36 2.42
CA LEU A 79 9.66 12.70 1.77
C LEU A 79 9.52 13.91 0.84
N GLY A 80 8.40 14.01 0.12
CA GLY A 80 8.05 15.17 -0.70
C GLY A 80 7.96 16.44 0.13
N PHE A 81 7.11 16.47 1.15
CA PHE A 81 6.94 17.64 2.03
C PHE A 81 8.24 18.09 2.68
N LYS A 82 9.10 17.14 3.11
CA LYS A 82 10.42 17.48 3.65
C LYS A 82 11.38 18.05 2.62
N SER A 83 11.27 17.64 1.36
CA SER A 83 12.04 18.23 0.27
C SER A 83 11.55 19.64 -0.02
N ASP A 84 10.24 19.80 -0.19
CA ASP A 84 9.62 21.08 -0.54
C ASP A 84 9.87 22.12 0.56
N LEU A 85 9.74 21.75 1.84
CA LEU A 85 10.06 22.64 2.97
C LEU A 85 11.52 23.06 2.96
N LYS A 86 12.44 22.14 2.64
CA LYS A 86 13.87 22.46 2.56
C LYS A 86 14.15 23.45 1.42
N ASP A 87 13.53 23.25 0.27
CA ASP A 87 13.68 24.13 -0.89
C ASP A 87 13.07 25.50 -0.60
N PHE A 88 11.94 25.56 0.11
CA PHE A 88 11.32 26.79 0.59
C PHE A 88 12.27 27.55 1.55
N ILE A 89 12.83 26.87 2.56
CA ILE A 89 13.82 27.46 3.47
C ILE A 89 15.04 27.98 2.69
N ALA A 90 15.55 27.21 1.73
CA ALA A 90 16.71 27.58 0.93
C ALA A 90 16.43 28.78 0.00
N SER A 91 15.18 28.95 -0.43
CA SER A 91 14.77 30.11 -1.23
C SER A 91 14.73 31.42 -0.43
N GLY A 92 14.77 31.35 0.91
CA GLY A 92 14.61 32.51 1.79
C GLY A 92 13.19 33.08 1.79
N ALA A 93 12.23 32.38 1.16
CA ALA A 93 10.81 32.68 1.29
C ALA A 93 10.29 32.14 2.63
N GLY A 94 9.35 32.88 3.24
CA GLY A 94 8.71 32.51 4.50
C GLY A 94 9.33 33.13 5.75
N SER A 95 8.49 33.35 6.76
CA SER A 95 8.94 33.75 8.08
C SER A 95 9.38 32.54 8.92
N ALA A 96 10.12 32.78 10.01
CA ALA A 96 10.52 31.71 10.92
C ALA A 96 9.30 30.98 11.52
N ASP A 97 8.21 31.71 11.76
CA ASP A 97 6.95 31.17 12.28
C ASP A 97 6.26 30.23 11.28
N ASP A 98 6.24 30.60 9.99
CA ASP A 98 5.67 29.76 8.92
C ASP A 98 6.46 28.45 8.80
N ILE A 99 7.78 28.55 8.77
CA ILE A 99 8.69 27.40 8.71
C ILE A 99 8.48 26.47 9.92
N ALA A 100 8.34 27.04 11.12
CA ALA A 100 8.10 26.27 12.33
C ALA A 100 6.73 25.55 12.30
N SER A 101 5.68 26.20 11.80
CA SER A 101 4.35 25.60 11.64
C SER A 101 4.37 24.43 10.66
N ASP A 102 5.01 24.61 9.49
CA ASP A 102 5.09 23.57 8.47
C ASP A 102 5.92 22.36 8.96
N GLN A 103 7.02 22.62 9.65
CA GLN A 103 7.81 21.58 10.29
C GLN A 103 6.98 20.81 11.34
N GLY A 104 6.19 21.53 12.15
CA GLY A 104 5.27 20.93 13.12
C GLY A 104 4.23 20.02 12.47
N PHE A 105 3.60 20.47 11.38
CA PHE A 105 2.66 19.65 10.62
C PHE A 105 3.32 18.37 10.07
N ILE A 106 4.54 18.48 9.52
CA ILE A 106 5.30 17.35 8.99
C ILE A 106 5.60 16.33 10.10
N ASP A 107 5.96 16.79 11.29
CA ASP A 107 6.28 15.94 12.43
C ASP A 107 5.03 15.23 12.97
N ASP A 108 3.91 15.94 13.12
CA ASP A 108 2.62 15.37 13.51
C ASP A 108 2.14 14.31 12.50
N PHE A 109 2.25 14.60 11.20
CA PHE A 109 1.91 13.65 10.14
C PHE A 109 2.80 12.41 10.19
N GLN A 110 4.10 12.59 10.43
CA GLN A 110 5.04 11.47 10.56
C GLN A 110 4.67 10.57 11.73
N ASP A 111 4.34 11.14 12.88
CA ASP A 111 4.00 10.38 14.09
C ASP A 111 2.67 9.65 13.95
N ALA A 112 1.63 10.32 13.44
CA ALA A 112 0.35 9.69 13.13
C ALA A 112 0.52 8.52 12.15
N THR A 113 1.31 8.71 11.09
CA THR A 113 1.56 7.66 10.10
C THR A 113 2.36 6.50 10.70
N LYS A 114 3.38 6.78 11.52
CA LYS A 114 4.19 5.74 12.17
C LYS A 114 3.33 4.86 13.08
N GLU A 115 2.40 5.45 13.82
CA GLU A 115 1.47 4.72 14.68
C GLU A 115 0.49 3.86 13.88
N ALA A 116 -0.05 4.39 12.78
CA ALA A 116 -0.95 3.66 11.89
C ALA A 116 -0.23 2.56 11.06
N CYS A 117 1.06 2.71 10.80
CA CYS A 117 1.81 1.84 9.89
C CYS A 117 2.71 0.82 10.58
N LYS A 118 2.68 0.76 11.92
CA LYS A 118 3.37 -0.26 12.71
C LYS A 118 2.72 -1.62 12.54
N ARG A 119 3.39 -2.67 13.03
CA ARG A 119 2.87 -4.03 12.93
C ARG A 119 1.54 -4.20 13.66
N GLY A 120 0.60 -4.88 13.02
CA GLY A 120 -0.69 -5.22 13.62
C GLY A 120 -1.63 -4.03 13.82
N ALA A 121 -1.31 -2.88 13.24
CA ALA A 121 -2.29 -1.86 12.92
C ALA A 121 -3.33 -2.42 11.93
#